data_AF-A0A2R4BJ37-F1
#
_entry.id   AF-A0A2R4BJ37-F1
#
_cell.length_a   1.000
_cell.length_b   1.000
_cell.length_c   1.000
_cell.angle_alpha   90.00
_cell.angle_beta   90.00
_cell.angle_gamma   90.00
#
_symmetry.space_group_name_H-M   'P 1'
#
loop_
_entity.id
_entity.type
_entity.pdbx_description
1 polymer ?
#
loop_
_entity_poly.entity_id
_entity_poly.type
_entity_poly.pdbx_seq_one_letter_code
_entity_poly.pdbx_strand_id
1 'polypeptide(L)'
;MNTLSIKIDPDLERALVLASEREHVSKSELMRRALASYLNQRAAVTSAPSALDLAGDLAGCFSGGPADLSSNPRHLEDFGRQ
;
A
#
# COMPACT_ATOMS: atom_id res chain seq x y z
N MET A 1 25.03 -7.44 5.45
CA MET A 1 24.83 -5.99 5.40
C MET A 1 25.72 -5.45 4.28
N ASN A 2 25.15 -4.73 3.32
CA ASN A 2 25.94 -4.09 2.27
C ASN A 2 26.18 -2.63 2.62
N THR A 3 27.39 -2.15 2.39
CA THR A 3 27.76 -0.74 2.62
C THR A 3 27.51 0.06 1.36
N LEU A 4 26.79 1.17 1.50
CA LEU A 4 26.53 2.14 0.43
C LEU A 4 27.25 3.44 0.80
N SER A 5 28.12 3.92 -0.09
CA SER A 5 28.76 5.25 0.05
C SER A 5 28.15 6.19 -0.98
N ILE A 6 27.57 7.29 -0.51
CA ILE A 6 26.98 8.33 -1.36
C ILE A 6 27.57 9.69 -0.98
N LYS A 7 27.71 10.57 -1.97
CA LYS A 7 28.01 11.98 -1.72
C LYS A 7 26.71 12.69 -1.42
N ILE A 8 26.70 13.48 -0.33
CA ILE A 8 25.56 14.32 0.04
C ILE A 8 26.04 15.74 0.28
N ASP A 9 25.12 16.68 0.09
CA ASP A 9 25.37 18.08 0.36
C ASP A 9 25.58 18.31 1.88
N PRO A 10 26.47 19.24 2.30
CA PRO A 10 26.68 19.55 3.70
C PRO A 10 25.41 19.94 4.47
N ASP A 11 24.46 20.60 3.81
CA ASP A 11 23.19 20.97 4.44
C ASP A 11 22.31 19.75 4.72
N LEU A 12 22.36 18.75 3.82
CA LEU A 12 21.66 17.48 4.02
C LEU A 12 22.28 16.65 5.14
N GLU A 13 23.61 16.63 5.27
CA GLU A 13 24.30 15.97 6.40
C GLU A 13 23.86 16.60 7.73
N ARG A 14 23.79 17.94 7.81
CA ARG A 14 23.33 18.66 9.01
C ARG A 14 21.90 18.30 9.37
N ALA A 15 20.99 18.30 8.39
CA ALA A 15 19.60 17.90 8.60
C ALA A 15 19.48 16.45 9.10
N LEU A 16 20.31 15.55 8.56
CA LEU A 16 20.34 14.14 8.96
C LEU A 16 20.79 13.96 10.42
N VAL A 17 21.82 14.71 10.85
CA VAL A 17 22.30 14.70 12.24
C VAL A 17 21.20 15.19 13.18
N LEU A 18 20.57 16.32 12.88
CA LEU A 18 19.50 16.86 13.71
C LEU A 18 18.30 15.91 13.82
N ALA A 19 17.91 15.26 12.73
CA ALA A 19 16.81 14.28 12.75
C ALA A 19 17.20 13.03 13.57
N SER A 20 18.43 12.55 13.41
CA SER A 20 19.00 11.42 14.15
C SER A 20 19.00 11.68 15.67
N GLU A 21 19.37 12.89 16.09
CA GLU A 21 19.33 13.30 17.49
C GLU A 21 17.91 13.39 18.05
N ARG A 22 16.98 14.00 17.29
CA ARG A 22 15.59 14.17 17.70
C ARG A 22 14.84 12.85 17.84
N GLU A 23 15.14 11.88 16.99
CA GLU A 23 14.51 10.56 16.98
C GLU A 23 15.28 9.53 17.82
N HIS A 24 16.44 9.88 18.38
CA HIS A 24 17.33 8.99 19.14
C HIS A 24 17.71 7.70 18.37
N VAL A 25 17.90 7.81 17.05
CA VAL A 25 18.33 6.70 16.18
C VAL A 25 19.62 7.06 15.48
N SER A 26 20.41 6.08 15.05
CA SER A 26 21.63 6.35 14.28
C SER A 26 21.32 6.91 12.88
N LYS A 27 22.25 7.70 12.31
CA LYS A 27 22.14 8.20 10.93
C LYS A 27 21.86 7.08 9.91
N SER A 28 22.54 5.95 10.06
CA SER A 28 22.38 4.79 9.17
C SER A 28 21.00 4.14 9.31
N GLU A 29 20.43 4.12 10.51
CA GLU A 29 19.06 3.62 10.75
C GLU A 29 18.03 4.55 10.11
N LEU A 30 18.18 5.87 10.31
CA LEU A 30 17.31 6.88 9.73
C LEU A 30 17.34 6.82 8.20
N MET A 31 18.52 6.73 7.60
CA MET A 31 18.70 6.58 6.15
C MET A 31 18.03 5.30 5.61
N ARG A 32 18.16 4.17 6.33
CA ARG A 32 17.51 2.91 5.94
C ARG A 32 15.99 3.03 5.97
N ARG A 33 15.42 3.66 7.01
CA ARG A 33 13.97 3.90 7.12
C ARG A 33 13.46 4.83 6.00
N ALA A 34 14.17 5.92 5.76
CA ALA A 34 13.82 6.87 4.70
C ALA A 34 13.84 6.21 3.32
N LEU A 35 14.88 5.42 3.02
CA LEU A 35 15.01 4.72 1.74
C LEU A 35 13.90 3.67 1.56
N ALA A 36 13.60 2.88 2.60
CA ALA A 36 12.52 1.90 2.57
C ALA A 36 11.16 2.57 2.32
N SER A 37 10.89 3.69 3.02
CA SER A 37 9.66 4.46 2.84
C SER A 37 9.54 5.01 1.42
N TYR A 38 10.61 5.60 0.88
CA TYR A 38 10.65 6.12 -0.49
C TYR A 38 10.36 5.03 -1.54
N LEU A 39 10.98 3.86 -1.39
CA LEU A 39 10.77 2.73 -2.30
C LEU A 39 9.34 2.17 -2.21
N ASN A 40 8.79 2.05 -1.00
CA ASN A 40 7.42 1.57 -0.81
C ASN A 40 6.39 2.54 -1.39
N GLN A 41 6.57 3.85 -1.18
CA GLN A 41 5.69 4.86 -1.78
C GLN A 41 5.72 4.78 -3.31
N ARG A 42 6.92 4.61 -3.89
CA ARG A 42 7.06 4.50 -5.35
C ARG A 42 6.47 3.20 -5.89
N ALA A 43 6.61 2.09 -5.17
CA ALA A 43 5.98 0.81 -5.51
C ALA A 43 4.46 0.92 -5.52
N ALA A 44 3.87 1.59 -4.53
CA ALA A 44 2.44 1.83 -4.44
C ALA A 44 1.91 2.70 -5.59
N VAL A 45 2.69 3.67 -6.07
CA VAL A 45 2.32 4.48 -7.25
C VAL A 45 2.39 3.67 -8.55
N THR A 46 3.36 2.76 -8.70
CA THR A 46 3.48 1.90 -9.89
C THR A 46 2.51 0.70 -9.89
N SER A 47 1.97 0.34 -8.74
CA SER A 47 1.05 -0.78 -8.58
C SER A 47 -0.24 -0.27 -7.96
N ALA A 48 -0.98 0.55 -8.72
CA ALA A 48 -2.39 0.75 -8.40
C ALA A 48 -3.04 -0.64 -8.34
N PRO A 49 -3.63 -1.04 -7.20
CA PRO A 49 -4.21 -2.37 -7.07
C PRO A 49 -5.27 -2.53 -8.16
N SER A 50 -5.22 -3.65 -8.87
CA SER A 50 -6.23 -3.95 -9.87
C SER A 50 -7.59 -4.11 -9.20
N ALA A 51 -8.68 -3.99 -9.97
CA ALA A 51 -10.02 -4.25 -9.45
C ALA A 51 -10.13 -5.67 -8.83
N LEU A 52 -9.34 -6.63 -9.31
CA LEU A 52 -9.24 -7.97 -8.76
C LEU A 52 -8.55 -7.99 -7.39
N ASP A 53 -7.43 -7.26 -7.23
CA ASP A 53 -6.70 -7.18 -5.96
C ASP A 53 -7.57 -6.56 -4.84
N LEU A 54 -8.49 -5.67 -5.22
CA LEU A 54 -9.41 -5.00 -4.29
C LEU A 54 -10.68 -5.79 -3.97
N ALA A 55 -11.10 -6.72 -4.83
CA ALA A 55 -12.37 -7.45 -4.69
C ALA A 55 -12.20 -8.95 -4.42
N GLY A 56 -10.97 -9.46 -4.37
CA GLY A 56 -10.68 -10.88 -4.18
C GLY A 56 -11.19 -11.46 -2.87
N ASP A 57 -11.20 -10.67 -1.80
CA ASP A 57 -11.76 -11.03 -0.49
C ASP A 57 -13.30 -10.98 -0.46
N LEU A 58 -13.92 -10.24 -1.38
CA LEU A 58 -15.38 -10.19 -1.55
C LEU A 58 -15.92 -11.39 -2.33
N ALA A 59 -15.08 -12.07 -3.10
CA ALA A 59 -15.48 -13.25 -3.85
C ALA A 59 -15.81 -14.41 -2.90
N GLY A 60 -17.10 -14.76 -2.80
CA GLY A 60 -17.57 -15.84 -1.94
C GLY A 60 -17.73 -15.47 -0.46
N CYS A 61 -17.63 -14.18 -0.10
CA CYS A 61 -17.87 -13.72 1.27
C CYS A 61 -19.34 -13.87 1.72
N PHE A 62 -20.26 -14.08 0.77
CA PHE A 62 -21.68 -14.27 1.02
C PHE A 62 -22.08 -15.72 0.78
N SER A 63 -22.63 -16.37 1.80
CA SER A 63 -23.22 -17.71 1.72
C SER A 63 -24.69 -17.65 2.12
N GLY A 64 -25.53 -18.44 1.44
CA GLY A 64 -26.99 -18.45 1.67
C GLY A 64 -27.83 -17.64 0.66
N GLY A 65 -27.22 -17.15 -0.42
CA GLY A 65 -27.94 -16.52 -1.53
C GLY A 65 -28.70 -17.52 -2.41
N PRO A 66 -29.71 -17.07 -3.17
CA PRO A 66 -30.37 -17.89 -4.18
C PRO A 66 -29.35 -18.46 -5.18
N ALA A 67 -29.63 -19.67 -5.68
CA ALA A 67 -28.84 -20.25 -6.75
C ALA A 67 -28.85 -19.31 -7.96
N ASP A 68 -27.67 -19.08 -8.54
CA ASP A 68 -27.38 -18.32 -9.76
C ASP A 68 -28.55 -17.47 -10.32
N LEU A 69 -28.48 -16.17 -10.04
CA LEU A 69 -29.45 -15.19 -10.53
C LEU A 69 -29.40 -15.02 -12.06
N SER A 70 -28.30 -15.39 -12.73
CA SER A 70 -28.21 -15.35 -14.19
C SER A 70 -29.09 -16.41 -14.86
N SER A 71 -29.31 -17.54 -14.16
CA SER A 71 -30.17 -18.63 -14.62
C SER A 71 -31.60 -18.58 -14.04
N ASN A 72 -31.88 -17.72 -13.06
CA ASN A 72 -33.20 -17.58 -12.41
C ASN A 72 -33.66 -16.10 -12.33
N PRO A 73 -34.02 -15.46 -13.45
CA PRO A 73 -34.38 -14.04 -13.50
C PRO A 73 -35.64 -13.67 -12.71
N ARG A 74 -36.48 -14.65 -12.36
CA ARG A 74 -37.65 -14.46 -11.46
C ARG A 74 -37.30 -13.83 -10.11
N HIS A 75 -36.05 -13.97 -9.65
CA HIS A 75 -35.58 -13.36 -8.40
C HIS A 75 -35.16 -11.89 -8.56
N LEU A 76 -35.21 -11.34 -9.79
CA LEU A 76 -34.84 -9.97 -10.13
C LEU A 76 -36.05 -9.09 -10.54
N GLU A 77 -37.27 -9.63 -10.54
CA GLU A 77 -38.47 -8.97 -11.11
C GLU A 77 -38.80 -7.60 -10.49
N ASP A 78 -38.43 -7.39 -9.23
CA ASP A 78 -38.62 -6.14 -8.48
C ASP A 78 -37.31 -5.48 -8.04
N PHE A 79 -36.16 -5.97 -8.52
CA PHE A 79 -34.86 -5.42 -8.17
C PHE A 79 -34.71 -4.02 -8.77
N GLY A 80 -34.63 -2.99 -7.92
CA GLY A 80 -34.41 -1.60 -8.34
C GLY A 80 -35.67 -0.80 -8.67
N ARG A 81 -36.89 -1.30 -8.37
CA ARG A 81 -38.10 -0.47 -8.40
C ARG A 81 -38.13 0.42 -7.13
N GLN A 82 -38.24 1.73 -7.33
CA GLN A 82 -38.49 2.75 -6.29
C GLN A 82 -39.96 3.13 -6.26
#